data_AF-A0A6I3M443-F1
#
_entry.id   AF-A0A6I3M443-F1
#
_cell.length_a   1.000
_cell.length_b   1.000
_cell.length_c   1.000
_cell.angle_alpha   90.00
_cell.angle_beta   90.00
_cell.angle_gamma   90.00
#
_symmetry.space_group_name_H-M   'P 1'
#
loop_
_entity.id
_entity.type
_entity.pdbx_description
1 polymer ?
#
loop_
_entity_poly.entity_id
_entity_poly.type
_entity_poly.pdbx_seq_one_letter_code
_entity_poly.pdbx_strand_id
1 'polypeptide(L)'
;MSDTAVTTTLEELAAEVSRLRGEVADASRLARRAEDRGQVENLFNRYMHLHNAFQDEQIVPLWVKRGTPGIRARYTNAGQYTDYDSVIRYHQGRPTPVGKLILHATTTPVIEVAADGETAKGVWIMAGTESGLTDPEVARAFPDMYSPGEVQGKKVWAHWVWCKYAIDFLRQDGEWKIWKFRCYELARAPFHEDWISFGEKNQAAFDLDLMYFGDDGTPVFMPPADEPVPTEYHPYHPSTRQTLEPAPPVPHETFTDTFK
;
A
#
# COMPACT_ATOMS: atom_id res chain seq x y z
N MET A 1 -38.89 -44.24 -42.78
CA MET A 1 -38.38 -43.16 -41.92
C MET A 1 -37.05 -42.76 -42.53
N SER A 2 -37.01 -41.61 -43.20
CA SER A 2 -35.82 -41.11 -43.89
C SER A 2 -34.95 -40.41 -42.86
N ASP A 3 -33.78 -40.96 -42.59
CA ASP A 3 -32.77 -40.39 -41.72
C ASP A 3 -32.00 -39.35 -42.53
N THR A 4 -32.43 -38.09 -42.46
CA THR A 4 -31.79 -36.98 -43.16
C THR A 4 -30.51 -36.64 -42.40
N ALA A 5 -29.40 -37.25 -42.79
CA ALA A 5 -28.09 -36.92 -42.24
C ALA A 5 -27.77 -35.45 -42.56
N VAL A 6 -27.81 -34.59 -41.54
CA VAL A 6 -27.35 -33.21 -41.63
C VAL A 6 -25.86 -33.26 -41.98
N THR A 7 -25.53 -32.85 -43.21
CA THR A 7 -24.15 -32.81 -43.71
C THR A 7 -23.63 -31.40 -43.50
N THR A 8 -22.85 -31.19 -42.44
CA THR A 8 -22.17 -29.91 -42.17
C THR A 8 -21.11 -29.67 -43.25
N THR A 9 -21.14 -28.48 -43.85
CA THR A 9 -20.19 -28.08 -44.88
C THR A 9 -18.83 -27.71 -44.27
N LEU A 10 -17.77 -27.75 -45.09
CA LEU A 10 -16.44 -27.28 -44.69
C LEU A 10 -16.44 -25.79 -44.32
N GLU A 11 -17.29 -24.98 -44.96
CA GLU A 11 -17.43 -23.55 -44.68
C GLU A 11 -18.06 -23.31 -43.31
N GLU A 12 -19.11 -24.05 -42.97
CA GLU A 12 -19.73 -24.00 -41.64
C GLU A 12 -18.75 -24.43 -40.54
N LEU A 13 -17.96 -25.49 -40.78
CA LEU A 13 -16.90 -25.90 -39.86
C LEU A 13 -15.81 -24.83 -39.70
N ALA A 14 -15.40 -24.17 -40.77
CA ALA A 14 -14.39 -23.11 -40.72
C ALA A 14 -14.90 -21.88 -39.94
N ALA A 15 -16.16 -21.48 -40.16
CA ALA A 15 -16.80 -20.40 -39.42
C ALA A 15 -16.90 -20.74 -37.93
N GLU A 16 -17.28 -21.97 -37.59
CA GLU A 16 -17.38 -22.43 -36.22
C GLU A 16 -16.02 -22.47 -35.52
N VAL A 17 -14.96 -22.96 -36.19
CA VAL A 17 -13.59 -22.91 -35.66
C VAL A 17 -13.13 -21.48 -35.41
N SER A 18 -13.47 -20.54 -36.30
CA SER A 18 -13.13 -19.12 -36.11
C SER A 18 -13.85 -18.54 -34.90
N ARG A 19 -15.13 -18.84 -34.73
CA ARG A 19 -15.94 -18.42 -33.57
C ARG A 19 -15.35 -18.96 -32.27
N LEU A 20 -15.10 -20.27 -32.20
CA LEU A 20 -14.52 -20.94 -31.04
C LEU A 20 -13.12 -20.41 -30.68
N ARG A 21 -12.30 -20.08 -31.68
CA ARG A 21 -11.00 -19.42 -31.43
C ARG A 21 -11.15 -18.06 -30.78
N GLY A 22 -12.16 -17.28 -31.19
CA GLY A 22 -12.51 -16.01 -30.54
C GLY A 22 -12.92 -16.23 -29.08
N GLU A 23 -13.82 -17.18 -28.82
CA GLU A 23 -14.28 -17.50 -27.47
C GLU A 23 -13.15 -17.98 -26.55
N VAL A 24 -12.25 -18.83 -27.06
CA VAL A 24 -11.07 -19.29 -26.31
C VAL A 24 -10.13 -18.12 -26.01
N ALA A 25 -9.92 -17.21 -26.96
CA ALA A 25 -9.09 -16.02 -26.74
C ALA A 25 -9.71 -15.11 -25.66
N ASP A 26 -11.02 -14.91 -25.68
CA ASP A 26 -11.74 -14.06 -24.73
C ASP A 26 -11.73 -14.67 -23.33
N ALA A 27 -12.03 -15.98 -23.23
CA ALA A 27 -11.97 -16.73 -21.98
C ALA A 27 -10.54 -16.74 -21.40
N SER A 28 -9.51 -16.88 -22.24
CA SER A 28 -8.12 -16.84 -21.80
C SER A 28 -7.71 -15.47 -21.26
N ARG A 29 -8.16 -14.37 -21.89
CA ARG A 29 -7.91 -13.01 -21.38
C ARG A 29 -8.61 -12.77 -20.05
N LEU A 30 -9.86 -13.22 -19.91
CA LEU A 30 -10.61 -13.12 -18.66
C LEU A 30 -9.93 -13.93 -17.53
N ALA A 31 -9.56 -15.19 -17.81
CA ALA A 31 -8.88 -16.05 -16.86
C ALA A 31 -7.54 -15.44 -16.41
N ARG A 32 -6.74 -14.91 -17.35
CA ARG A 32 -5.50 -14.21 -17.04
C ARG A 32 -5.74 -12.99 -16.15
N ARG A 33 -6.72 -12.14 -16.44
CA ARG A 33 -7.04 -10.97 -15.60
C ARG A 33 -7.48 -11.38 -14.19
N ALA A 34 -8.24 -12.47 -14.05
CA ALA A 34 -8.66 -12.99 -12.76
C ALA A 34 -7.48 -13.51 -11.93
N GLU A 35 -6.57 -14.26 -12.56
CA GLU A 35 -5.33 -14.72 -11.94
C GLU A 35 -4.43 -13.55 -11.54
N ASP A 36 -4.26 -12.57 -12.44
CA ASP A 36 -3.45 -11.37 -12.21
C ASP A 36 -3.93 -10.55 -11.02
N ARG A 37 -5.26 -10.42 -10.86
CA ARG A 37 -5.84 -9.77 -9.67
C ARG A 37 -5.38 -10.48 -8.39
N GLY A 38 -5.45 -11.81 -8.35
CA GLY A 38 -5.02 -12.60 -7.19
C GLY A 38 -3.52 -12.49 -6.92
N GLN A 39 -2.69 -12.44 -7.96
CA GLN A 39 -1.25 -12.24 -7.83
C GLN A 39 -0.90 -10.86 -7.26
N VAL A 40 -1.56 -9.81 -7.75
CA VAL A 40 -1.42 -8.43 -7.24
C VAL A 40 -1.83 -8.32 -5.78
N GLU A 41 -2.96 -8.94 -5.41
CA GLU A 41 -3.43 -8.97 -4.02
C GLU A 41 -2.41 -9.67 -3.11
N ASN A 42 -1.93 -10.86 -3.51
CA ASN A 42 -0.92 -11.60 -2.76
C ASN A 42 0.41 -10.87 -2.64
N LEU A 43 0.81 -10.12 -3.68
CA LEU A 43 2.03 -9.32 -3.66
C LEU A 43 1.99 -8.26 -2.55
N PHE A 44 0.91 -7.49 -2.48
CA PHE A 44 0.79 -6.44 -1.47
C PHE A 44 0.52 -6.99 -0.06
N ASN A 45 -0.27 -8.05 0.06
CA ASN A 45 -0.46 -8.70 1.36
C ASN A 45 0.85 -9.29 1.89
N ARG A 46 1.70 -9.87 1.02
CA ARG A 46 3.04 -10.33 1.41
C ARG A 46 3.95 -9.19 1.85
N TYR A 47 3.93 -8.05 1.17
CA TYR A 47 4.61 -6.84 1.62
C TYR A 47 4.20 -6.51 3.06
N MET A 48 2.90 -6.52 3.38
CA MET A 48 2.42 -6.18 4.73
C MET A 48 2.83 -7.20 5.80
N HIS A 49 2.81 -8.50 5.47
CA HIS A 49 3.30 -9.52 6.39
C HIS A 49 4.80 -9.35 6.70
N LEU A 50 5.62 -9.04 5.70
CA LEU A 50 7.05 -8.79 5.89
C LEU A 50 7.29 -7.52 6.71
N HIS A 51 6.54 -6.45 6.42
CA HIS A 51 6.65 -5.17 7.12
C HIS A 51 6.31 -5.28 8.61
N ASN A 52 5.22 -5.98 8.95
CA ASN A 52 4.83 -6.24 10.34
C ASN A 52 5.88 -7.04 11.12
N ALA A 53 6.75 -7.78 10.43
CA ALA A 53 7.81 -8.59 11.00
C ALA A 53 9.21 -7.97 10.85
N PHE A 54 9.31 -6.71 10.42
CA PHE A 54 10.58 -6.01 10.15
C PHE A 54 11.50 -6.78 9.18
N GLN A 55 10.91 -7.50 8.22
CA GLN A 55 11.63 -8.24 7.17
C GLN A 55 11.79 -7.38 5.91
N ASP A 56 12.04 -6.08 6.06
CA ASP A 56 12.03 -5.09 4.97
C ASP A 56 13.06 -5.38 3.86
N GLU A 57 14.19 -6.03 4.15
CA GLU A 57 15.14 -6.47 3.12
C GLU A 57 14.49 -7.47 2.13
N GLN A 58 13.53 -8.27 2.59
CA GLN A 58 12.75 -9.18 1.72
C GLN A 58 11.66 -8.44 0.92
N ILE A 59 11.36 -7.18 1.24
CA ILE A 59 10.42 -6.32 0.50
C ILE A 59 11.08 -5.75 -0.75
N VAL A 60 12.39 -5.46 -0.73
CA VAL A 60 13.14 -4.88 -1.84
C VAL A 60 12.86 -5.55 -3.21
N PRO A 61 12.88 -6.90 -3.35
CA PRO A 61 12.59 -7.57 -4.63
C PRO A 61 11.11 -7.53 -5.08
N LEU A 62 10.19 -7.05 -4.23
CA LEU A 62 8.77 -6.88 -4.57
C LEU A 62 8.53 -5.60 -5.39
N TRP A 63 9.46 -4.65 -5.34
CA TRP A 63 9.43 -3.42 -6.13
C TRP A 63 9.96 -3.63 -7.55
N VAL A 64 9.56 -2.76 -8.47
CA VAL A 64 10.11 -2.71 -9.84
C VAL A 64 11.63 -2.53 -9.82
N LYS A 65 12.33 -3.00 -10.86
CA LYS A 65 13.78 -2.86 -10.98
C LYS A 65 14.24 -1.39 -11.01
N ARG A 66 15.45 -1.16 -10.50
CA ARG A 66 16.19 0.10 -10.66
C ARG A 66 16.20 0.56 -12.12
N GLY A 67 15.94 1.84 -12.36
CA GLY A 67 15.84 2.44 -13.69
C GLY A 67 14.44 2.34 -14.34
N THR A 68 13.47 1.67 -13.69
CA THR A 68 12.08 1.66 -14.17
C THR A 68 11.49 3.08 -14.09
N PRO A 69 11.02 3.66 -15.21
CA PRO A 69 10.48 5.01 -15.22
C PRO A 69 9.26 5.18 -14.30
N GLY A 70 9.19 6.31 -13.60
CA GLY A 70 8.00 6.71 -12.84
C GLY A 70 7.75 5.95 -11.54
N ILE A 71 8.72 5.17 -11.04
CA ILE A 71 8.69 4.64 -9.67
C ILE A 71 8.53 5.79 -8.67
N ARG A 72 7.71 5.59 -7.63
CA ARG A 72 7.63 6.55 -6.52
C ARG A 72 7.04 5.95 -5.26
N ALA A 73 7.33 6.58 -4.13
CA ALA A 73 6.63 6.33 -2.88
C ALA A 73 6.27 7.64 -2.17
N ARG A 74 5.15 7.61 -1.46
CA ARG A 74 4.72 8.62 -0.49
C ARG A 74 4.18 7.92 0.74
N TYR A 75 4.91 8.00 1.84
CA TYR A 75 4.57 7.32 3.08
C TYR A 75 3.83 8.23 4.06
N THR A 76 4.09 9.54 4.00
CA THR A 76 3.52 10.60 4.84
C THR A 76 3.35 11.88 4.00
N ASN A 77 2.92 12.98 4.62
CA ASN A 77 2.87 14.30 4.00
C ASN A 77 4.25 14.98 3.87
N ALA A 78 5.34 14.37 4.31
CA ALA A 78 6.64 15.02 4.34
C ALA A 78 7.39 15.08 3.00
N GLY A 79 7.03 14.22 2.07
CA GLY A 79 7.57 14.32 0.72
C GLY A 79 7.34 13.09 -0.13
N GLN A 80 7.89 13.16 -1.33
CA GLN A 80 7.85 12.11 -2.33
C GLN A 80 9.25 11.62 -2.66
N TYR A 81 9.38 10.31 -2.72
CA TYR A 81 10.56 9.59 -3.20
C TYR A 81 10.31 9.26 -4.68
N THR A 82 11.20 9.69 -5.58
CA THR A 82 10.96 9.70 -7.04
C THR A 82 11.89 8.80 -7.84
N ASP A 83 12.84 8.12 -7.18
CA ASP A 83 13.71 7.14 -7.82
C ASP A 83 13.82 5.83 -7.01
N TYR A 84 14.47 4.84 -7.58
CA TYR A 84 14.61 3.53 -6.94
C TYR A 84 15.41 3.60 -5.64
N ASP A 85 16.49 4.38 -5.58
CA ASP A 85 17.32 4.46 -4.38
C ASP A 85 16.59 5.14 -3.24
N SER A 86 15.88 6.22 -3.50
CA SER A 86 15.13 6.94 -2.50
C SER A 86 13.95 6.11 -1.96
N VAL A 87 13.22 5.41 -2.84
CA VAL A 87 12.14 4.48 -2.45
C VAL A 87 12.68 3.30 -1.63
N ILE A 88 13.77 2.67 -2.08
CA ILE A 88 14.28 1.47 -1.40
C ILE A 88 15.01 1.78 -0.10
N ARG A 89 15.55 3.00 0.07
CA ARG A 89 16.20 3.43 1.32
C ARG A 89 15.30 3.29 2.54
N TYR A 90 13.99 3.45 2.38
CA TYR A 90 13.01 3.23 3.44
C TYR A 90 13.03 1.79 3.98
N HIS A 91 13.41 0.82 3.16
CA HIS A 91 13.43 -0.60 3.49
C HIS A 91 14.79 -1.16 3.90
N GLN A 92 15.85 -0.35 3.81
CA GLN A 92 17.22 -0.81 4.03
C GLN A 92 17.68 -0.60 5.48
N GLY A 93 18.40 -1.59 6.01
CA GLY A 93 19.06 -1.46 7.32
C GLY A 93 18.09 -1.23 8.49
N ARG A 94 16.81 -1.57 8.32
CA ARG A 94 15.79 -1.43 9.36
C ARG A 94 16.08 -2.42 10.50
N PRO A 95 16.21 -1.97 11.76
CA PRO A 95 16.41 -2.85 12.91
C PRO A 95 15.13 -3.63 13.23
N THR A 96 15.25 -4.62 14.12
CA THR A 96 14.14 -5.41 14.67
C THR A 96 14.04 -5.23 16.19
N PRO A 97 13.56 -4.07 16.68
CA PRO A 97 13.71 -3.67 18.07
C PRO A 97 12.84 -4.51 19.01
N VAL A 98 13.44 -4.96 20.12
CA VAL A 98 12.71 -5.67 21.17
C VAL A 98 11.65 -4.74 21.78
N GLY A 99 10.41 -5.22 21.86
CA GLY A 99 9.28 -4.48 22.43
C GLY A 99 8.58 -3.52 21.45
N LYS A 100 9.08 -3.41 20.20
CA LYS A 100 8.37 -2.71 19.12
C LYS A 100 7.31 -3.64 18.54
N LEU A 101 6.10 -3.11 18.35
CA LEU A 101 5.05 -3.76 17.56
C LEU A 101 4.71 -2.86 16.37
N ILE A 102 4.64 -3.46 15.19
CA ILE A 102 3.94 -2.91 14.03
C ILE A 102 2.95 -3.98 13.61
N LEU A 103 1.67 -3.65 13.63
CA LEU A 103 0.62 -4.53 13.17
C LEU A 103 -0.32 -3.73 12.26
N HIS A 104 0.00 -3.71 10.98
CA HIS A 104 -0.85 -3.16 9.94
C HIS A 104 -1.67 -4.28 9.32
N ALA A 105 -2.99 -4.21 9.44
CA ALA A 105 -3.91 -5.14 8.79
C ALA A 105 -4.61 -4.44 7.63
N THR A 106 -4.38 -4.92 6.41
CA THR A 106 -5.04 -4.41 5.20
C THR A 106 -6.31 -5.19 4.91
N THR A 107 -7.39 -4.48 4.58
CA THR A 107 -8.72 -5.05 4.29
C THR A 107 -9.40 -4.30 3.15
N THR A 108 -10.58 -4.78 2.73
CA THR A 108 -11.44 -4.15 1.71
C THR A 108 -10.73 -3.82 0.38
N PRO A 109 -9.98 -4.77 -0.22
CA PRO A 109 -9.25 -4.50 -1.46
C PRO A 109 -10.20 -4.22 -2.63
N VAL A 110 -9.97 -3.09 -3.31
CA VAL A 110 -10.50 -2.85 -4.66
C VAL A 110 -9.32 -2.84 -5.61
N ILE A 111 -9.26 -3.85 -6.49
CA ILE A 111 -8.13 -4.11 -7.39
C ILE A 111 -8.65 -4.21 -8.82
N GLU A 112 -8.05 -3.44 -9.72
CA GLU A 112 -8.35 -3.47 -11.15
C GLU A 112 -7.06 -3.69 -11.95
N VAL A 113 -7.03 -4.77 -12.72
CA VAL A 113 -5.97 -5.05 -13.70
C VAL A 113 -6.37 -4.40 -15.01
N ALA A 114 -5.48 -3.64 -15.63
CA ALA A 114 -5.72 -3.01 -16.93
C ALA A 114 -6.07 -4.05 -18.01
N ALA A 115 -6.81 -3.66 -19.05
CA ALA A 115 -7.20 -4.55 -20.13
C ALA A 115 -5.98 -5.10 -20.91
N ASP A 116 -4.90 -4.31 -21.00
CA ASP A 116 -3.62 -4.73 -21.57
C ASP A 116 -2.89 -5.82 -20.75
N GLY A 117 -3.24 -5.99 -19.47
CA GLY A 117 -2.61 -6.95 -18.57
C GLY A 117 -1.18 -6.59 -18.15
N GLU A 118 -0.76 -5.33 -18.36
CA GLU A 118 0.59 -4.84 -18.08
C GLU A 118 0.66 -3.99 -16.81
N THR A 119 -0.46 -3.40 -16.39
CA THR A 119 -0.56 -2.65 -15.13
C THR A 119 -1.78 -3.05 -14.31
N ALA A 120 -1.72 -2.76 -13.01
CA ALA A 120 -2.86 -2.90 -12.13
C ALA A 120 -2.86 -1.78 -11.08
N LYS A 121 -4.03 -1.54 -10.49
CA LYS A 121 -4.23 -0.58 -9.40
C LYS A 121 -4.92 -1.27 -8.27
N GLY A 122 -4.57 -0.92 -7.04
CA GLY A 122 -5.29 -1.39 -5.87
C GLY A 122 -5.40 -0.32 -4.80
N VAL A 123 -6.52 -0.35 -4.08
CA VAL A 123 -6.73 0.43 -2.86
C VAL A 123 -7.11 -0.51 -1.73
N TRP A 124 -6.48 -0.32 -0.56
CA TRP A 124 -6.75 -1.04 0.68
C TRP A 124 -7.01 -0.06 1.81
N ILE A 125 -7.87 -0.46 2.76
CA ILE A 125 -7.97 0.19 4.06
C ILE A 125 -7.02 -0.53 5.00
N MET A 126 -6.12 0.22 5.65
CA MET A 126 -5.24 -0.28 6.71
C MET A 126 -5.75 0.20 8.06
N ALA A 127 -5.90 -0.73 8.98
CA ALA A 127 -6.11 -0.45 10.39
C ALA A 127 -5.09 -1.24 11.21
N GLY A 128 -4.55 -0.64 12.26
CA GLY A 128 -3.46 -1.26 12.97
C GLY A 128 -3.06 -0.60 14.27
N THR A 129 -2.01 -1.17 14.85
CA THR A 129 -1.32 -0.62 16.01
C THR A 129 0.16 -0.48 15.73
N GLU A 130 0.73 0.56 16.32
CA GLU A 130 2.17 0.72 16.38
C GLU A 130 2.53 1.02 17.83
N SER A 131 3.54 0.32 18.35
CA SER A 131 4.03 0.59 19.69
C SER A 131 5.54 0.46 19.81
N GLY A 132 6.11 1.04 20.85
CA GLY A 132 7.52 1.02 21.18
C GLY A 132 7.78 1.67 22.54
N LEU A 133 8.99 1.48 23.04
CA LEU A 133 9.47 2.08 24.29
C LEU A 133 10.63 3.03 23.99
N THR A 134 10.65 4.18 24.65
CA THR A 134 11.71 5.19 24.50
C THR A 134 12.22 5.68 25.84
N ASP A 135 13.41 6.26 25.86
CA ASP A 135 13.96 6.90 27.06
C ASP A 135 13.10 8.11 27.49
N PRO A 136 12.81 8.28 28.80
CA PRO A 136 12.03 9.41 29.28
C PRO A 136 12.58 10.79 28.89
N GLU A 137 13.90 10.96 28.77
CA GLU A 137 14.51 12.23 28.35
C GLU A 137 14.17 12.55 26.89
N VAL A 138 14.21 11.55 26.02
CA VAL A 138 13.87 11.67 24.59
C VAL A 138 12.39 12.02 24.42
N ALA A 139 11.52 11.39 25.21
CA ALA A 139 10.08 11.62 25.14
C ALA A 139 9.66 13.07 25.47
N ARG A 140 10.50 13.85 26.19
CA ARG A 140 10.19 15.24 26.55
C ARG A 140 10.03 16.16 25.34
N ALA A 141 10.61 15.82 24.19
CA ALA A 141 10.46 16.61 22.97
C ALA A 141 9.04 16.58 22.41
N PHE A 142 8.30 15.48 22.65
CA PHE A 142 6.96 15.24 22.10
C PHE A 142 6.04 14.62 23.16
N PRO A 143 5.74 15.33 24.27
CA PRO A 143 5.09 14.74 25.44
C PRO A 143 3.70 14.15 25.13
N ASP A 144 2.98 14.74 24.18
CA ASP A 144 1.62 14.33 23.80
C ASP A 144 1.57 13.04 22.95
N MET A 145 2.73 12.52 22.55
CA MET A 145 2.83 11.26 21.79
C MET A 145 2.95 10.02 22.66
N TYR A 146 3.09 10.16 23.98
CA TYR A 146 3.37 9.05 24.88
C TYR A 146 2.24 8.85 25.90
N SER A 147 2.07 7.60 26.33
CA SER A 147 1.17 7.29 27.43
C SER A 147 1.65 7.95 28.74
N PRO A 148 0.74 8.27 29.67
CA PRO A 148 1.11 8.91 30.94
C PRO A 148 2.12 8.09 31.76
N GLY A 149 1.99 6.76 31.73
CA GLY A 149 2.82 5.84 32.49
C GLY A 149 4.11 5.40 31.79
N GLU A 150 4.88 4.58 32.51
CA GLU A 150 6.12 3.97 32.05
C GLU A 150 6.06 2.45 32.17
N VAL A 151 6.77 1.76 31.29
CA VAL A 151 6.95 0.30 31.33
C VAL A 151 8.44 0.03 31.26
N GLN A 152 8.95 -0.77 32.19
CA GLN A 152 10.39 -1.07 32.30
C GLN A 152 11.27 0.20 32.41
N GLY A 153 10.76 1.24 33.09
CA GLY A 153 11.46 2.53 33.24
C GLY A 153 11.56 3.36 31.95
N LYS A 154 10.82 2.98 30.90
CA LYS A 154 10.77 3.66 29.61
C LYS A 154 9.39 4.25 29.35
N LYS A 155 9.34 5.35 28.60
CA LYS A 155 8.10 5.95 28.11
C LYS A 155 7.48 5.07 27.02
N VAL A 156 6.15 4.99 27.07
CA VAL A 156 5.37 4.09 26.20
C VAL A 156 4.78 4.90 25.05
N TRP A 157 5.19 4.58 23.83
CA TRP A 157 4.49 5.01 22.63
C TRP A 157 3.61 3.85 22.17
N ALA A 158 2.29 4.00 22.25
CA ALA A 158 1.34 2.99 21.78
C ALA A 158 0.17 3.70 21.11
N HIS A 159 0.02 3.47 19.80
CA HIS A 159 -0.88 4.23 18.93
C HIS A 159 -1.75 3.28 18.13
N TRP A 160 -3.01 3.70 17.94
CA TRP A 160 -3.85 3.23 16.86
C TRP A 160 -3.53 4.00 15.59
N VAL A 161 -3.46 3.32 14.46
CA VAL A 161 -3.16 3.92 13.16
C VAL A 161 -4.13 3.41 12.12
N TRP A 162 -4.67 4.33 11.32
CA TRP A 162 -5.52 4.03 10.18
C TRP A 162 -5.03 4.79 8.96
N CYS A 163 -4.92 4.09 7.84
CA CYS A 163 -4.54 4.66 6.56
C CYS A 163 -5.39 4.04 5.44
N LYS A 164 -5.28 4.63 4.25
CA LYS A 164 -5.60 3.94 2.99
C LYS A 164 -4.30 3.83 2.19
N TYR A 165 -4.07 2.68 1.58
CA TYR A 165 -2.93 2.50 0.67
C TYR A 165 -3.43 2.41 -0.76
N ALA A 166 -2.89 3.25 -1.62
CA ALA A 166 -3.12 3.18 -3.07
C ALA A 166 -1.83 2.78 -3.76
N ILE A 167 -1.89 1.67 -4.49
CA ILE A 167 -0.72 1.04 -5.09
C ILE A 167 -0.97 0.89 -6.59
N ASP A 168 0.01 1.36 -7.38
CA ASP A 168 0.12 1.01 -8.79
C ASP A 168 1.13 -0.11 -8.95
N PHE A 169 0.79 -1.09 -9.77
CA PHE A 169 1.60 -2.25 -10.07
C PHE A 169 1.99 -2.27 -11.55
N LEU A 170 3.18 -2.79 -11.82
CA LEU A 170 3.72 -2.98 -13.16
C LEU A 170 4.11 -4.43 -13.33
N ARG A 171 3.73 -5.02 -14.46
CA ARG A 171 4.24 -6.32 -14.89
C ARG A 171 5.64 -6.13 -15.47
N GLN A 172 6.62 -6.85 -14.93
CA GLN A 172 8.00 -6.81 -15.37
C GLN A 172 8.55 -8.23 -15.43
N ASP A 173 9.02 -8.63 -16.61
CA ASP A 173 9.56 -9.98 -16.87
C ASP A 173 8.59 -11.12 -16.49
N GLY A 174 7.29 -10.90 -16.72
CA GLY A 174 6.23 -11.88 -16.42
C GLY A 174 5.73 -11.85 -14.97
N GLU A 175 6.35 -11.08 -14.08
CA GLU A 175 5.96 -10.97 -12.66
C GLU A 175 5.31 -9.62 -12.36
N TRP A 176 4.37 -9.59 -11.41
CA TRP A 176 3.85 -8.34 -10.87
C TRP A 176 4.84 -7.74 -9.86
N LYS A 177 5.03 -6.41 -9.94
CA LYS A 177 5.88 -5.63 -9.03
C LYS A 177 5.16 -4.38 -8.55
N ILE A 178 5.50 -3.93 -7.34
CA ILE A 178 5.06 -2.63 -6.81
C ILE A 178 5.80 -1.54 -7.60
N TRP A 179 5.04 -0.61 -8.17
CA TRP A 179 5.57 0.48 -8.99
C TRP A 179 5.41 1.84 -8.31
N LYS A 180 4.21 2.14 -7.81
CA LYS A 180 3.95 3.40 -7.10
C LYS A 180 3.18 3.14 -5.82
N PHE A 181 3.59 3.75 -4.72
CA PHE A 181 2.95 3.61 -3.41
C PHE A 181 2.51 4.97 -2.89
N ARG A 182 1.26 5.08 -2.42
CA ARG A 182 0.81 6.24 -1.65
C ARG A 182 0.03 5.81 -0.41
N CYS A 183 0.52 6.25 0.74
CA CYS A 183 -0.19 6.26 2.00
C CYS A 183 -1.10 7.50 2.07
N TYR A 184 -2.32 7.29 2.52
CA TYR A 184 -3.28 8.32 2.89
C TYR A 184 -3.59 8.12 4.38
N GLU A 185 -2.87 8.80 5.26
CA GLU A 185 -3.10 8.72 6.70
C GLU A 185 -4.51 9.23 7.03
N LEU A 186 -5.36 8.34 7.55
CA LEU A 186 -6.76 8.63 7.83
C LEU A 186 -6.93 9.13 9.25
N ALA A 187 -6.36 8.45 10.23
CA ALA A 187 -6.44 8.83 11.65
C ALA A 187 -5.31 8.16 12.42
N ARG A 188 -4.91 8.79 13.52
CA ARG A 188 -3.99 8.26 14.52
C ARG A 188 -4.48 8.68 15.90
N ALA A 189 -4.22 7.87 16.91
CA ALA A 189 -4.46 8.26 18.31
C ALA A 189 -3.57 7.45 19.26
N PRO A 190 -3.07 8.04 20.35
CA PRO A 190 -2.53 7.28 21.47
C PRO A 190 -3.58 6.30 21.99
N PHE A 191 -3.15 5.12 22.46
CA PHE A 191 -4.07 4.07 22.91
C PHE A 191 -5.03 4.52 24.03
N HIS A 192 -4.64 5.51 24.83
CA HIS A 192 -5.37 6.00 25.99
C HIS A 192 -6.28 7.21 25.69
N GLU A 193 -6.34 7.66 24.44
CA GLU A 193 -7.18 8.78 23.98
C GLU A 193 -7.97 8.38 22.73
N ASP A 194 -9.17 8.93 22.56
CA ASP A 194 -9.97 8.71 21.36
C ASP A 194 -9.48 9.58 20.18
N TRP A 195 -9.72 9.12 18.95
CA TRP A 195 -9.24 9.78 17.73
C TRP A 195 -9.93 11.13 17.45
N ILE A 196 -11.07 11.42 18.09
CA ILE A 196 -11.76 12.71 17.94
C ILE A 196 -11.05 13.77 18.77
N SER A 197 -10.84 13.48 20.06
CA SER A 197 -10.09 14.34 20.98
C SER A 197 -8.66 14.58 20.50
N PHE A 198 -7.96 13.52 20.04
CA PHE A 198 -6.60 13.65 19.53
C PHE A 198 -6.54 14.43 18.20
N GLY A 199 -7.48 14.17 17.28
CA GLY A 199 -7.53 14.84 15.98
C GLY A 199 -7.73 16.36 16.06
N GLU A 200 -8.50 16.84 17.06
CA GLU A 200 -8.66 18.28 17.35
C GLU A 200 -7.36 18.92 17.88
N LYS A 201 -6.61 18.19 18.70
CA LYS A 201 -5.42 18.72 19.41
C LYS A 201 -4.15 18.66 18.58
N ASN A 202 -3.98 17.63 17.76
CA ASN A 202 -2.67 17.24 17.29
C ASN A 202 -2.60 16.98 15.78
N GLN A 203 -2.90 18.02 15.00
CA GLN A 203 -2.64 18.02 13.56
C GLN A 203 -1.14 17.85 13.24
N ALA A 204 -0.26 18.41 14.08
CA ALA A 204 1.19 18.32 13.91
C ALA A 204 1.76 16.91 14.14
N ALA A 205 1.04 16.00 14.81
CA ALA A 205 1.49 14.61 14.98
C ALA A 205 1.60 13.85 13.66
N PHE A 206 0.86 14.27 12.63
CA PHE A 206 0.97 13.72 11.28
C PHE A 206 2.21 14.22 10.52
N ASP A 207 2.83 15.30 11.00
CA ASP A 207 4.04 15.89 10.42
C ASP A 207 5.32 15.33 11.05
N LEU A 208 5.21 14.52 12.12
CA LEU A 208 6.37 14.09 12.90
C LEU A 208 7.24 13.03 12.21
N ASP A 209 6.87 12.52 11.03
CA ASP A 209 7.67 11.58 10.23
C ASP A 209 8.32 10.43 11.00
N LEU A 210 7.71 10.04 12.12
CA LEU A 210 8.29 9.03 12.98
C LEU A 210 8.13 7.67 12.30
N MET A 211 9.25 7.08 11.91
CA MET A 211 9.26 5.80 11.20
C MET A 211 9.25 4.62 12.19
N TYR A 212 10.11 4.65 13.21
CA TYR A 212 10.13 3.67 14.31
C TYR A 212 10.99 4.15 15.49
N PHE A 213 11.11 3.34 16.54
CA PHE A 213 12.11 3.52 17.59
C PHE A 213 13.17 2.44 17.41
N GLY A 214 14.46 2.81 17.42
CA GLY A 214 15.58 1.87 17.25
C GLY A 214 15.78 0.94 18.45
N ASP A 215 16.79 0.08 18.39
CA ASP A 215 17.11 -0.90 19.47
C ASP A 215 17.46 -0.22 20.80
N ASP A 216 18.00 0.99 20.75
CA ASP A 216 18.28 1.85 21.90
C ASP A 216 17.03 2.59 22.41
N GLY A 217 15.92 2.53 21.69
CA GLY A 217 14.70 3.29 21.95
C GLY A 217 14.75 4.73 21.44
N THR A 218 15.75 5.12 20.64
CA THR A 218 15.81 6.42 19.99
C THR A 218 14.81 6.49 18.82
N PRO A 219 14.02 7.56 18.67
CA PRO A 219 13.15 7.74 17.52
C PRO A 219 13.97 7.87 16.23
N VAL A 220 13.56 7.12 15.21
CA VAL A 220 14.10 7.19 13.86
C VAL A 220 13.02 7.76 12.96
N PHE A 221 13.37 8.81 12.25
CA PHE A 221 12.50 9.55 11.35
C PHE A 221 12.62 9.06 9.90
N MET A 222 11.66 9.43 9.07
CA MET A 222 11.70 9.17 7.63
C MET A 222 13.01 9.68 7.01
N PRO A 223 13.61 8.95 6.05
CA PRO A 223 14.73 9.48 5.29
C PRO A 223 14.33 10.75 4.53
N PRO A 224 15.28 11.63 4.15
CA PRO A 224 14.95 12.80 3.35
C PRO A 224 14.27 12.40 2.04
N ALA A 225 13.14 13.05 1.74
CA ALA A 225 12.46 12.93 0.45
C ALA A 225 13.21 13.69 -0.64
N ASP A 226 12.97 13.32 -1.90
CA ASP A 226 13.59 13.99 -3.05
C ASP A 226 12.87 15.30 -3.38
N GLU A 227 11.55 15.31 -3.19
CA GLU A 227 10.65 16.42 -3.51
C GLU A 227 9.58 16.59 -2.40
N PRO A 228 9.02 17.80 -2.20
CA PRO A 228 7.86 17.99 -1.34
C PRO A 228 6.64 17.21 -1.89
N VAL A 229 5.64 16.96 -1.04
CA VAL A 229 4.41 16.32 -1.53
C VAL A 229 3.69 17.22 -2.55
N PRO A 230 3.32 16.70 -3.74
CA PRO A 230 2.58 17.49 -4.71
C PRO A 230 1.19 17.91 -4.22
N THR A 231 0.61 17.10 -3.33
CA THR A 231 -0.70 17.33 -2.70
C THR A 231 -0.71 16.62 -1.36
N GLU A 232 -0.97 17.38 -0.30
CA GLU A 232 -1.17 16.86 1.04
C GLU A 232 -2.46 16.05 1.11
N TYR A 233 -2.45 14.97 1.88
CA TYR A 233 -3.69 14.34 2.32
C TYR A 233 -4.01 14.82 3.73
N HIS A 234 -5.23 15.29 3.95
CA HIS A 234 -5.65 15.76 5.26
C HIS A 234 -6.34 14.62 6.02
N PRO A 235 -5.78 14.19 7.16
CA PRO A 235 -6.40 13.19 8.01
C PRO A 235 -7.76 13.65 8.56
N TYR A 236 -8.45 12.74 9.22
CA TYR A 236 -9.69 13.02 9.94
C TYR A 236 -9.55 14.19 10.90
N HIS A 237 -10.55 15.08 10.87
CA HIS A 237 -10.72 16.14 11.85
C HIS A 237 -12.22 16.30 12.14
N PRO A 238 -12.64 16.55 13.40
CA PRO A 238 -14.06 16.68 13.75
C PRO A 238 -14.77 17.83 13.04
N SER A 239 -14.03 18.85 12.59
CA SER A 239 -14.56 20.00 11.84
C SER A 239 -14.50 19.87 10.31
N THR A 240 -14.01 18.75 9.76
CA THR A 240 -13.93 18.52 8.31
C THR A 240 -14.84 17.39 7.86
N ARG A 241 -15.15 17.34 6.55
CA ARG A 241 -15.94 16.26 5.96
C ARG A 241 -15.00 15.23 5.34
N GLN A 242 -15.32 13.96 5.54
CA GLN A 242 -14.64 12.87 4.83
C GLN A 242 -15.01 12.88 3.35
N THR A 243 -14.02 12.65 2.51
CA THR A 243 -14.15 12.54 1.05
C THR A 243 -13.73 11.14 0.59
N LEU A 244 -14.20 10.75 -0.59
CA LEU A 244 -13.78 9.50 -1.23
C LEU A 244 -12.40 9.70 -1.87
N GLU A 245 -11.37 9.69 -1.04
CA GLU A 245 -9.98 9.81 -1.46
C GLU A 245 -9.10 8.75 -0.75
N PRO A 246 -8.28 7.98 -1.50
CA PRO A 246 -8.33 7.87 -2.96
C PRO A 246 -9.67 7.26 -3.42
N ALA A 247 -10.10 7.63 -4.62
CA ALA A 247 -11.18 6.90 -5.27
C ALA A 247 -10.71 5.47 -5.58
N PRO A 248 -11.52 4.43 -5.32
CA PRO A 248 -11.22 3.07 -5.75
C PRO A 248 -11.01 3.02 -7.27
N PRO A 249 -10.09 2.18 -7.78
CA PRO A 249 -9.87 2.08 -9.20
C PRO A 249 -11.12 1.52 -9.91
N VAL A 250 -11.30 1.94 -11.16
CA VAL A 250 -12.35 1.46 -12.07
C VAL A 250 -11.71 0.72 -13.25
N PRO A 251 -12.48 -0.08 -14.01
CA PRO A 251 -11.97 -0.71 -15.23
C PRO A 251 -11.31 0.31 -16.17
N HIS A 252 -10.14 -0.04 -16.71
CA HIS A 252 -9.35 0.82 -17.58
C HIS A 252 -8.57 -0.01 -18.60
N GLU A 253 -8.30 0.58 -19.77
CA GLU A 253 -7.61 -0.11 -20.87
C GLU A 253 -6.11 -0.25 -20.61
N THR A 254 -5.48 0.86 -20.21
CA THR A 254 -4.04 0.99 -19.96
C THR A 254 -3.78 1.86 -18.75
N PHE A 255 -2.54 1.91 -18.28
CA PHE A 255 -2.16 2.74 -17.13
C PHE A 255 -2.58 4.21 -17.27
N THR A 256 -3.17 4.75 -16.21
CA THR A 256 -3.39 6.18 -16.02
C THR A 256 -2.95 6.55 -14.62
N ASP A 257 -2.22 7.64 -14.47
CA ASP A 257 -1.72 8.06 -13.16
C ASP A 257 -2.83 8.77 -12.35
N THR A 258 -3.47 8.05 -11.42
CA THR A 258 -4.63 8.52 -10.65
C THR A 258 -4.31 8.81 -9.18
N PHE A 259 -3.30 8.18 -8.61
CA PHE A 259 -2.88 8.38 -7.22
C PHE A 259 -1.79 9.45 -7.13
N LYS A 260 -2.13 10.66 -7.63
CA LYS A 260 -1.23 11.80 -7.80
C LYS A 260 -1.11 12.69 -6.59
#